data_AF-A0A954FV91-F1
#
_entry.id   AF-A0A954FV91-F1
#
_cell.length_a   1.000
_cell.length_b   1.000
_cell.length_c   1.000
_cell.angle_alpha   90.00
_cell.angle_beta   90.00
_cell.angle_gamma   90.00
#
_symmetry.space_group_name_H-M   'P 1'
#
loop_
_entity.id
_entity.type
_entity.pdbx_description
1 polymer ?
#
loop_
_entity_poly.entity_id
_entity_poly.type
_entity_poly.pdbx_seq_one_letter_code
_entity_poly.pdbx_strand_id
1 'polypeptide(L)' 'MSKAEFPLIDVLLFAGPFELRGTSAYTLRLAQYAPVYDIKTRVVCPDASKLDPGMRSKLDITEF' A
#
# COMPACT_ATOMS: atom_id res chain seq x y z
N MET A 1 -8.93 8.89 27.70
CA MET A 1 -7.54 8.78 27.21
C MET A 1 -7.45 9.67 25.98
N SER A 2 -6.73 10.79 26.04
CA SER A 2 -6.57 11.67 24.87
C SER A 2 -5.69 10.96 23.86
N LYS A 3 -6.17 10.80 22.62
CA LYS A 3 -5.33 10.36 21.49
C LYS A 3 -4.20 11.38 21.38
N ALA A 4 -2.97 10.98 21.65
CA ALA A 4 -1.82 11.81 21.31
C ALA A 4 -1.85 12.02 19.79
N GLU A 5 -1.79 13.28 19.38
CA GLU A 5 -1.81 13.72 17.99
C GLU A 5 -0.42 13.43 17.40
N PHE A 6 -0.12 12.15 17.17
CA PHE A 6 1.11 11.76 16.49
C PHE A 6 1.04 12.28 15.05
N PRO A 7 2.13 12.86 14.52
CA PRO A 7 2.13 13.30 13.14
C PRO A 7 1.84 12.08 12.25
N LEU A 8 0.86 12.24 11.35
CA LEU A 8 0.49 11.21 10.38
C LEU A 8 1.74 10.85 9.57
N ILE A 9 2.22 9.61 9.69
CA ILE A 9 3.43 9.18 9.00
C ILE A 9 3.06 8.86 7.55
N ASP A 10 3.66 9.58 6.61
CA ASP A 10 3.54 9.31 5.17
C ASP A 10 4.67 8.36 4.71
N VAL A 11 4.31 7.20 4.18
CA VAL A 11 5.24 6.14 3.74
C VAL A 11 5.07 5.81 2.27
N LEU A 12 6.17 5.86 1.52
CA LEU A 12 6.24 5.36 0.15
C LEU A 12 6.68 3.90 0.14
N LEU A 13 5.85 3.03 -0.43
CA LEU A 13 6.07 1.60 -0.56
C LEU A 13 6.49 1.27 -2.00
N PHE A 14 7.78 1.02 -2.21
CA PHE A 14 8.29 0.63 -3.52
C PHE A 14 8.14 -0.88 -3.72
N ALA A 15 7.47 -1.28 -4.80
CA ALA A 15 7.21 -2.67 -5.16
C ALA A 15 7.73 -2.96 -6.58
N GLY A 16 8.12 -4.22 -6.79
CA GLY A 16 8.29 -4.75 -8.13
C GLY A 16 6.93 -5.01 -8.80
N PRO A 17 6.92 -5.66 -9.98
CA PRO A 17 5.66 -6.05 -10.62
C PRO A 17 4.87 -6.99 -9.70
N PHE A 18 3.54 -6.90 -9.73
CA PHE A 18 2.68 -7.83 -9.01
C PHE A 18 2.40 -9.07 -9.86
N GLU A 19 2.60 -10.27 -9.29
CA GLU A 19 2.42 -11.53 -9.99
C GLU A 19 1.54 -12.51 -9.20
N LEU A 20 0.79 -13.36 -9.91
CA LEU A 20 -0.11 -14.37 -9.33
C LEU A 20 0.59 -15.38 -8.41
N ARG A 21 1.91 -15.58 -8.58
CA ARG A 21 2.72 -16.52 -7.77
C ARG A 21 3.86 -15.84 -6.99
N GLY A 22 3.74 -14.54 -6.77
CA GLY A 22 4.37 -13.88 -5.62
C GLY A 22 5.64 -13.10 -5.92
N THR A 23 5.42 -11.80 -6.10
CA THR A 23 6.37 -10.71 -5.84
C THR A 23 5.58 -9.59 -5.15
N SER A 24 6.18 -8.92 -4.17
CA SER A 24 5.59 -7.75 -3.49
C SER A 24 4.25 -7.95 -2.74
N ALA A 25 3.80 -9.20 -2.50
CA ALA A 25 2.58 -9.48 -1.74
C ALA A 25 2.59 -8.88 -0.31
N TYR A 26 3.76 -8.83 0.33
CA TYR A 26 3.89 -8.20 1.65
C TYR A 26 3.74 -6.67 1.58
N THR A 27 4.18 -6.05 0.48
CA THR A 27 4.00 -4.61 0.24
C THR A 27 2.52 -4.24 0.14
N LEU A 28 1.71 -5.05 -0.54
CA LEU A 28 0.25 -4.86 -0.57
C LEU A 28 -0.36 -4.99 0.82
N ARG A 29 0.10 -5.99 1.60
CA ARG A 29 -0.38 -6.19 2.96
C ARG A 29 -0.07 -4.99 3.85
N LEU A 30 1.12 -4.42 3.73
CA LEU A 30 1.48 -3.18 4.43
C LEU A 30 0.56 -2.03 4.00
N ALA A 31 0.36 -1.84 2.70
CA ALA A 31 -0.52 -0.78 2.19
C ALA A 31 -1.96 -0.91 2.71
N GLN A 32 -2.45 -2.15 2.84
CA GLN A 32 -3.81 -2.43 3.31
C GLN A 32 -4.02 -2.17 4.80
N TYR A 33 -3.04 -2.49 5.65
CA TYR A 33 -3.23 -2.50 7.11
C TYR A 33 -2.51 -1.37 7.86
N ALA A 34 -1.48 -0.74 7.28
CA ALA A 34 -0.81 0.39 7.89
C ALA A 34 -1.74 1.58 8.23
N PRO A 35 -2.80 1.88 7.44
CA PRO A 35 -3.76 2.93 7.80
C PRO A 35 -4.49 2.71 9.14
N VAL A 36 -4.58 1.47 9.63
CA VAL A 36 -5.15 1.16 10.96
C VAL A 36 -4.31 1.76 12.10
N TYR A 37 -3.03 2.04 11.82
CA TYR A 37 -2.08 2.61 12.76
C TYR A 37 -1.80 4.09 12.49
N ASP A 38 -2.72 4.79 11.83
CA ASP A 38 -2.55 6.20 11.44
C ASP A 38 -1.30 6.44 10.54
N ILE A 39 -0.89 5.42 9.77
CA ILE A 39 0.20 5.50 8.76
C ILE A 39 -0.42 5.55 7.37
N LYS A 40 -0.20 6.66 6.66
CA LYS A 40 -0.62 6.80 5.28
C LYS A 40 0.41 6.16 4.36
N THR A 41 -0.07 5.38 3.40
CA THR A 41 0.79 4.66 2.47
C THR A 41 0.46 4.99 1.02
N ARG A 42 1.49 5.01 0.18
CA ARG A 42 1.38 5.02 -1.28
C ARG A 42 2.26 3.93 -1.86
N VAL A 43 1.72 3.10 -2.74
CA VAL A 43 2.47 2.08 -3.47
C VAL A 43 2.94 2.62 -4.81
N VAL A 44 4.20 2.38 -5.14
CA VAL A 44 4.77 2.67 -6.46
C VAL A 44 5.33 1.38 -7.04
N CYS A 45 4.89 1.01 -8.24
CA CYS A 45 5.26 -0.25 -8.90
C CYS A 45 5.25 -0.11 -10.43
N PRO A 46 5.95 -0.98 -11.18
CA PRO A 46 5.93 -0.93 -12.64
C PRO A 46 4.64 -1.48 -13.27
N ASP A 47 3.93 -2.39 -12.59
CA ASP A 47 2.70 -3.01 -13.10
C ASP A 47 1.78 -3.47 -11.96
N ALA A 48 0.57 -2.91 -11.92
CA ALA A 48 -0.52 -3.22 -11.00
C ALA A 48 -1.71 -3.94 -11.67
N SER A 49 -1.59 -4.33 -12.95
CA SER A 49 -2.65 -4.99 -13.73
C SER A 49 -3.09 -6.34 -13.16
N LYS A 50 -2.23 -7.01 -12.39
CA LYS A 50 -2.50 -8.32 -11.78
C LYS A 50 -3.14 -8.25 -10.41
N LEU A 51 -3.33 -7.05 -9.84
CA LEU A 51 -4.04 -6.89 -8.59
C LEU A 51 -5.53 -7.14 -8.78
N ASP A 52 -6.17 -7.64 -7.72
CA ASP A 52 -7.62 -7.64 -7.64
C ASP A 52 -8.15 -6.20 -7.86
N PRO A 53 -9.10 -5.96 -8.78
CA PRO A 53 -9.61 -4.62 -9.07
C PRO A 53 -10.23 -3.93 -7.84
N GLY A 54 -10.90 -4.71 -6.98
CA GLY A 54 -11.47 -4.22 -5.74
C GLY A 54 -10.40 -3.74 -4.77
N MET A 55 -9.28 -4.45 -4.67
CA MET A 55 -8.11 -4.03 -3.90
C MET A 55 -7.43 -2.80 -4.53
N ARG A 56 -7.21 -2.80 -5.84
CA ARG A 56 -6.58 -1.68 -6.57
C ARG A 56 -7.34 -0.37 -6.37
N SER A 57 -8.66 -0.40 -6.36
CA SER A 57 -9.50 0.79 -6.15
C SER A 57 -9.43 1.39 -4.75
N LYS A 58 -8.92 0.63 -3.75
CA LYS A 58 -8.87 1.03 -2.34
C LYS A 58 -7.50 1.50 -1.88
N LEU A 59 -6.46 1.27 -2.68
CA LEU A 59 -5.08 1.60 -2.36
C LEU A 59 -4.61 2.79 -3.21
N ASP A 60 -3.78 3.67 -2.63
CA ASP A 60 -3.08 4.71 -3.39
C ASP A 60 -1.91 4.06 -4.15
N ILE A 61 -2.13 3.70 -5.41
CA ILE A 61 -1.14 3.01 -6.27
C ILE A 61 -0.81 3.90 -7.46
N THR A 62 0.48 4.09 -7.72
CA THR A 62 1.00 4.80 -8.91
C THR A 62 1.92 3.88 -9.71
N GLU A 63 1.65 3.76 -11.01
CA GLU A 63 2.49 3.04 -11.98
C GLU A 63 3.55 3.99 -12.60
N PHE A 64 4.73 3.49 -12.96
CA PHE A 64 5.82 4.25 -13.60
C PHE A 64 6.45 3.53 -14.79
#